data_AF-A0A8T4WVN3-F1
#
_entry.id   AF-A0A8T4WVN3-F1
#
_cell.length_a   1.000
_cell.length_b   1.000
_cell.length_c   1.000
_cell.angle_alpha   90.00
_cell.angle_beta   90.00
_cell.angle_gamma   90.00
#
_symmetry.space_group_name_H-M   'P 1'
#
loop_
_entity.id
_entity.type
_entity.pdbx_description
1 polymer ?
#
loop_
_entity_poly.entity_id
_entity_poly.type
_entity_poly.pdbx_seq_one_letter_code
_entity_poly.pdbx_strand_id
1 'polypeptide(L)'
;MTVGGGFDLSELGIEGEILHTPGHTPGSISIVLNTSEAVVGDLVMGGTLSPSKPVRPIFAYDLEEVEKSLKKLLIHDVEIRRFYAAPAARSPVKRWRD
;
A
#
# COMPACT_ATOMS: atom_id res chain seq x y z
N MET A 1 -17.20 -2.83 11.94
CA MET A 1 -15.91 -2.26 12.38
C MET A 1 -15.20 -3.29 13.25
N THR A 2 -14.08 -3.85 12.82
CA THR A 2 -13.30 -4.78 13.65
C THR A 2 -11.84 -4.38 13.68
N VAL A 3 -11.28 -4.36 14.88
CA VAL A 3 -9.83 -4.34 15.11
C VAL A 3 -9.31 -5.71 14.68
N GLY A 4 -8.90 -5.83 13.40
CA GLY A 4 -8.31 -7.04 12.84
C GLY A 4 -8.56 -7.26 11.34
N GLY A 5 -9.66 -6.72 10.79
CA GLY A 5 -10.00 -6.77 9.36
C GLY A 5 -10.13 -5.36 8.81
N GLY A 6 -9.93 -5.17 7.50
CA GLY A 6 -10.06 -3.85 6.90
C GLY A 6 -11.47 -3.28 7.01
N PHE A 7 -11.58 -2.00 6.68
CA PHE A 7 -12.87 -1.30 6.61
C PHE A 7 -13.44 -1.47 5.20
N ASP A 8 -14.53 -2.22 5.08
CA ASP A 8 -15.25 -2.41 3.81
C ASP A 8 -15.79 -1.08 3.27
N LEU A 9 -15.57 -0.85 1.98
CA LEU A 9 -16.03 0.35 1.26
C LEU A 9 -17.28 0.10 0.42
N SER A 10 -17.90 -1.09 0.51
CA SER A 10 -19.10 -1.45 -0.26
C SER A 10 -20.28 -0.49 -0.04
N GLU A 11 -20.45 0.04 1.16
CA GLU A 11 -21.47 1.06 1.47
C GLU A 11 -21.27 2.38 0.70
N LEU A 12 -20.05 2.64 0.22
CA LEU A 12 -19.71 3.79 -0.62
C LEU A 12 -19.76 3.45 -2.12
N GLY A 13 -20.15 2.23 -2.49
CA GLY A 13 -20.15 1.75 -3.87
C GLY A 13 -18.76 1.41 -4.42
N ILE A 14 -17.78 1.17 -3.54
CA ILE A 14 -16.41 0.83 -3.93
C ILE A 14 -16.14 -0.62 -3.52
N GLU A 15 -15.76 -1.46 -4.48
CA GLU A 15 -15.35 -2.83 -4.22
C GLU A 15 -13.92 -2.90 -3.70
N GLY A 16 -13.77 -2.76 -2.38
CA GLY A 16 -12.47 -2.81 -1.72
C GLY A 16 -12.55 -2.50 -0.24
N GLU A 17 -11.39 -2.41 0.40
CA GLU A 17 -11.29 -2.13 1.83
C GLU A 17 -10.14 -1.19 2.18
N ILE A 18 -10.27 -0.50 3.32
CA ILE A 18 -9.16 0.25 3.93
C ILE A 18 -8.42 -0.66 4.90
N LEU A 19 -7.11 -0.75 4.73
CA LEU A 19 -6.21 -1.40 5.68
C LEU A 19 -5.41 -0.34 6.42
N HIS A 20 -5.37 -0.45 7.75
CA HIS A 20 -4.36 0.28 8.53
C HIS A 20 -2.97 -0.26 8.18
N THR A 21 -2.09 0.63 7.73
CA THR A 21 -0.73 0.35 7.23
C THR A 21 0.27 1.36 7.84
N PRO A 22 0.44 1.35 9.17
CA PRO A 22 1.34 2.26 9.86
C PRO A 22 2.80 2.07 9.44
N GLY A 23 3.62 3.07 9.72
CA GLY A 23 5.07 3.01 9.53
C GLY A 23 5.62 4.33 9.03
N HIS A 24 5.18 4.81 7.87
CA HIS A 24 5.53 6.16 7.43
C HIS A 24 4.98 7.21 8.40
N THR A 25 3.72 7.03 8.79
CA THR A 25 3.10 7.66 9.96
C THR A 25 2.32 6.63 10.79
N PRO A 26 2.01 6.91 12.07
CA PRO A 26 1.14 6.03 12.86
C PRO A 26 -0.29 5.88 12.30
N GLY A 27 -0.76 6.89 11.56
CA GLY A 27 -2.10 6.95 10.98
C GLY A 27 -2.19 6.53 9.51
N SER A 28 -1.10 6.04 8.92
CA SER A 28 -1.07 5.65 7.51
C SER A 28 -2.06 4.52 7.22
N ILE A 29 -2.78 4.64 6.11
CA ILE A 29 -3.73 3.66 5.60
C ILE A 29 -3.47 3.36 4.13
N SER A 30 -3.92 2.20 3.68
CA SER A 30 -3.95 1.80 2.28
C SER A 30 -5.36 1.42 1.88
N ILE A 31 -5.72 1.65 0.63
CA ILE A 31 -6.97 1.17 0.03
C ILE A 31 -6.61 0.01 -0.89
N VAL A 32 -7.22 -1.16 -0.69
CA VAL A 32 -7.07 -2.33 -1.58
C VAL A 32 -8.38 -2.50 -2.33
N LEU A 33 -8.30 -2.54 -3.66
CA LEU A 33 -9.43 -2.72 -4.55
C LEU A 33 -9.45 -4.17 -5.06
N ASN A 34 -10.65 -4.72 -5.24
CA ASN A 34 -10.83 -6.07 -5.80
C ASN A 34 -10.33 -6.19 -7.25
N THR A 35 -9.99 -5.08 -7.91
CA THR A 35 -9.36 -4.99 -9.23
C THR A 35 -7.85 -5.24 -9.23
N SER A 36 -7.29 -5.81 -8.15
CA SER A 36 -5.84 -6.04 -7.97
C SER A 36 -5.00 -4.76 -7.90
N GLU A 37 -5.59 -3.68 -7.43
CA GLU A 37 -4.97 -2.36 -7.30
C GLU A 37 -4.95 -1.92 -5.84
N ALA A 38 -3.91 -1.19 -5.44
CA ALA A 38 -3.86 -0.58 -4.12
C ALA A 38 -3.32 0.85 -4.15
N VAL A 39 -3.99 1.74 -3.41
CA VAL A 39 -3.49 3.08 -3.10
C VAL A 39 -2.78 3.01 -1.75
N VAL A 40 -1.48 3.30 -1.73
CA VAL A 40 -0.62 3.04 -0.56
C VAL A 40 0.09 4.27 -0.02
N GLY A 41 -0.23 5.45 -0.56
CA GLY A 41 0.40 6.71 -0.11
C GLY A 41 1.92 6.63 -0.20
N ASP A 42 2.58 6.97 0.90
CA ASP A 42 4.04 7.02 1.07
C ASP A 42 4.66 5.72 1.61
N LEU A 43 3.86 4.66 1.78
CA LEU A 43 4.34 3.34 2.22
C LEU A 43 5.30 2.70 1.20
N VAL A 44 5.16 3.07 -0.07
CA VAL A 44 6.04 2.66 -1.18
C VAL A 44 6.52 3.91 -1.90
N MET A 45 7.78 3.92 -2.33
CA MET A 45 8.33 4.96 -3.20
C MET A 45 8.82 4.35 -4.52
N GLY A 46 8.98 5.18 -5.55
CA GLY A 46 9.70 4.79 -6.75
C GLY A 46 11.22 4.80 -6.52
N GLY A 47 11.94 3.84 -7.10
CA GLY A 47 13.39 3.82 -7.04
C GLY A 47 14.03 5.02 -7.74
N THR A 48 15.20 5.46 -7.26
CA THR A 48 15.92 6.63 -7.79
C THR A 48 16.34 6.47 -9.27
N LEU A 49 16.77 5.27 -9.66
CA LEU A 49 17.16 4.93 -11.04
C LEU A 49 16.01 4.35 -11.86
N SER A 50 14.95 3.87 -11.20
CA SER A 50 13.78 3.28 -11.84
C SER A 50 12.54 3.62 -11.04
N PRO A 51 11.86 4.74 -11.35
CA PRO A 51 10.68 5.20 -10.62
C PRO A 51 9.53 4.18 -10.59
N SER A 52 9.50 3.25 -11.54
CA SER A 52 8.50 2.18 -11.62
C SER A 52 8.83 0.96 -10.75
N LYS A 53 10.07 0.86 -10.24
CA LYS A 53 10.47 -0.19 -9.31
C LYS A 53 10.08 0.24 -7.90
N PRO A 54 9.28 -0.55 -7.16
CA PRO A 54 8.93 -0.19 -5.81
C PRO A 54 10.15 -0.34 -4.91
N VAL A 55 10.35 0.66 -4.08
CA VAL A 55 11.31 0.64 -2.99
C VAL A 55 10.63 1.07 -1.70
N ARG A 56 11.24 0.69 -0.58
CA ARG A 56 10.83 1.15 0.74
C ARG A 56 11.12 2.65 0.87
N PRO A 57 10.36 3.38 1.70
CA PRO A 57 10.67 4.76 2.00
C PRO A 57 12.05 4.88 2.66
N ILE A 58 12.78 5.96 2.33
CA ILE A 58 14.10 6.26 2.91
C ILE A 58 13.95 6.80 4.34
N PHE A 59 12.83 7.46 4.62
CA PHE A 59 12.47 8.02 5.93
C PHE A 59 11.06 7.60 6.29
N ALA A 60 10.86 7.21 7.54
CA ALA A 60 9.57 6.82 8.11
C ALA A 60 9.60 7.05 9.63
N TYR A 61 8.42 7.13 10.25
CA TYR A 61 8.32 7.13 11.71
C TYR A 61 8.85 5.81 12.32
N ASP A 62 8.54 4.68 11.68
CA ASP A 62 9.02 3.35 12.05
C ASP A 62 9.20 2.48 10.78
N LEU A 63 10.46 2.19 10.44
CA LEU A 63 10.81 1.37 9.26
C LEU A 63 10.47 -0.11 9.45
N GLU A 64 10.48 -0.64 10.67
CA GLU A 64 10.07 -2.02 10.92
C GLU A 64 8.56 -2.17 10.74
N GLU A 65 7.79 -1.16 11.14
CA GLU A 65 6.34 -1.15 10.96
C GLU A 65 5.95 -1.00 9.48
N VAL A 66 6.72 -0.22 8.70
CA VAL A 66 6.60 -0.19 7.23
C VAL A 66 6.70 -1.62 6.66
N GLU A 67 7.63 -2.43 7.16
CA GLU A 67 7.79 -3.82 6.67
C GLU A 67 6.61 -4.71 7.00
N LYS A 68 6.03 -4.58 8.18
CA LYS A 68 4.85 -5.34 8.57
C LYS A 68 3.65 -4.93 7.72
N SER A 69 3.47 -3.62 7.50
CA SER A 69 2.43 -3.06 6.64
C SER A 69 2.57 -3.48 5.18
N LEU A 70 3.78 -3.51 4.64
CA LEU A 70 4.04 -4.03 3.29
C LEU A 70 3.74 -5.52 3.19
N LYS A 71 4.21 -6.34 4.15
CA LYS A 71 3.90 -7.77 4.18
C LYS A 71 2.39 -8.02 4.23
N LYS A 72 1.66 -7.25 5.05
CA LYS A 72 0.19 -7.30 5.14
C LYS A 72 -0.48 -7.10 3.78
N LEU A 73 0.01 -6.17 2.97
CA LEU A 73 -0.49 -5.97 1.60
C LEU A 73 -0.12 -7.12 0.66
N LEU A 74 1.08 -7.69 0.80
CA LEU A 74 1.55 -8.75 -0.11
C LEU A 74 0.89 -10.11 0.12
N ILE A 75 0.41 -10.37 1.33
CA ILE A 75 -0.29 -11.61 1.69
C ILE A 75 -1.82 -11.43 1.73
N HIS A 76 -2.32 -10.30 1.24
CA HIS A 76 -3.75 -10.01 1.17
C HIS A 76 -4.47 -11.03 0.29
N ASP A 77 -5.74 -11.33 0.59
CA ASP A 77 -6.55 -12.29 -0.18
C ASP A 77 -6.71 -11.87 -1.65
N VAL A 78 -6.75 -10.55 -1.89
CA VAL A 78 -6.62 -9.97 -3.23
C VAL A 78 -5.13 -9.87 -3.60
N GLU A 79 -4.72 -10.57 -4.65
CA GLU A 79 -3.38 -10.41 -5.24
C GLU A 79 -3.22 -8.98 -5.80
N ILE A 80 -2.42 -8.15 -5.13
CA ILE A 80 -2.14 -6.78 -5.56
C ILE A 80 -1.09 -6.80 -6.66
N ARG A 81 -1.49 -6.37 -7.87
CA ARG A 81 -0.61 -6.27 -9.05
C ARG A 81 -0.15 -4.85 -9.34
N ARG A 82 -0.76 -3.86 -8.68
CA ARG A 82 -0.49 -2.45 -8.99
C ARG A 82 -0.57 -1.60 -7.73
N PHE A 83 0.50 -0.86 -7.45
CA PHE A 83 0.53 0.12 -6.37
C PHE A 83 0.51 1.55 -6.92
N TYR A 84 -0.33 2.39 -6.32
CA TYR A 84 -0.38 3.84 -6.49
C TYR A 84 0.21 4.53 -5.25
N ALA A 85 1.31 5.25 -5.44
CA ALA A 85 2.12 5.84 -4.36
C ALA A 85 2.29 7.37 -4.49
N ALA A 86 2.60 8.04 -3.38
CA ALA A 86 2.85 9.47 -3.26
C ALA A 86 4.23 9.75 -2.60
N PRO A 87 4.98 10.81 -2.99
CA PRO A 87 4.84 11.67 -4.16
C PRO A 87 5.66 11.14 -5.35
N ALA A 88 5.03 11.10 -6.54
CA ALA A 88 5.68 10.90 -7.84
C ALA A 88 6.45 9.58 -8.06
N ALA A 89 5.77 8.43 -8.06
CA ALA A 89 6.05 7.44 -9.09
C ALA A 89 5.08 7.71 -10.25
N ARG A 90 5.56 8.35 -11.33
CA ARG A 90 4.82 8.64 -12.58
C ARG A 90 4.34 7.39 -13.33
N SER A 91 4.33 6.23 -12.69
CA SER A 91 3.76 5.03 -13.27
C SER A 91 3.29 4.12 -12.13
N PRO A 92 2.15 3.45 -12.32
CA PRO A 92 1.76 2.37 -11.42
C PRO A 92 2.94 1.42 -11.26
N VAL A 93 3.36 1.22 -10.02
CA VAL A 93 4.36 0.20 -9.71
C VAL A 93 3.74 -1.14 -10.10
N LYS A 94 4.29 -1.77 -11.15
CA LYS A 94 3.67 -2.93 -11.79
C LYS A 94 3.85 -4.24 -11.04
N ARG A 95 4.78 -4.33 -10.08
CA ARG A 95 4.99 -5.53 -9.25
C ARG A 95 5.93 -5.24 -8.09
N TRP A 96 5.63 -5.78 -6.90
CA TRP A 96 6.55 -5.79 -5.77
C TRP A 96 7.54 -6.96 -5.91
N ARG A 97 8.85 -6.64 -5.97
CA ARG A 97 9.99 -7.58 -6.04
C ARG A 97 9.87 -8.70 -7.08
N ASP A 98 10.71 -8.58 -8.11
CA ASP A 98 11.30 -9.74 -8.78
C ASP A 98 12.57 -10.16 -8.02
#